data_AF-A0A453CN47-F1
#
_entry.id   AF-A0A453CN47-F1
#
_cell.length_a   1.000
_cell.length_b   1.000
_cell.length_c   1.000
_cell.angle_alpha   90.00
_cell.angle_beta   90.00
_cell.angle_gamma   90.00
#
_symmetry.space_group_name_H-M   'P 1'
#
loop_
_entity.id
_entity.type
_entity.pdbx_description
1 polymer ?
#
loop_
_entity_poly.entity_id
_entity_poly.type
_entity_poly.pdbx_seq_one_letter_code
_entity_poly.pdbx_strand_id
1 'polypeptide(L)'
;QRPGLFGCALAHVGVMDMLRFHKFTIGRAWACDFGCSEEEEEFRWLIKYSPLHNVRRPWEKGAGGDQHRRQQYPPTMLLTADHDDRVVPSHTLKFLATMQHVLCTSVEQSPQTNPIVARIDRKSGHGCGRSTQKIIDEAADRYAFAAKTMGVSWID
;
A
#
# COMPACT_ATOMS: atom_id res chain seq x y z
N GLN A 1 6.56 5.92 -5.77
CA GLN A 1 7.62 6.59 -6.58
C GLN A 1 7.14 7.06 -7.94
N ARG A 2 6.45 6.23 -8.74
CA ARG A 2 5.96 6.60 -10.09
C ARG A 2 4.44 6.37 -10.24
N PRO A 3 3.58 7.14 -9.54
CA PRO A 3 2.14 6.88 -9.53
C PRO A 3 1.49 6.94 -10.92
N GLY A 4 1.95 7.82 -11.81
CA GLY A 4 1.38 7.98 -13.16
C GLY A 4 1.70 6.86 -14.17
N LEU A 5 2.37 5.78 -13.77
CA LEU A 5 2.62 4.60 -14.64
C LEU A 5 1.58 3.49 -14.48
N PHE A 6 0.77 3.52 -13.42
CA PHE A 6 -0.06 2.38 -13.04
C PHE A 6 -1.55 2.75 -13.14
N GLY A 7 -2.35 1.80 -13.62
CA GLY A 7 -3.82 1.92 -13.67
C GLY A 7 -4.53 1.40 -12.43
N CYS A 8 -3.88 0.56 -11.63
CA CYS A 8 -4.36 0.01 -10.36
C CYS A 8 -3.16 -0.48 -9.54
N ALA A 9 -3.24 -0.42 -8.21
CA ALA A 9 -2.25 -0.96 -7.29
C ALA A 9 -2.91 -1.85 -6.24
N LEU A 10 -2.48 -3.10 -6.15
CA LEU A 10 -2.94 -4.09 -5.18
C LEU A 10 -1.74 -4.51 -4.33
N ALA A 11 -1.75 -4.23 -3.03
CA ALA A 11 -0.65 -4.60 -2.13
C ALA A 11 -1.15 -5.52 -1.02
N HIS A 12 -0.69 -6.77 -1.01
CA HIS A 12 -1.04 -7.77 0.00
C HIS A 12 0.03 -7.84 1.08
N VAL A 13 -0.38 -7.75 2.35
CA VAL A 13 0.43 -8.02 3.55
C VAL A 13 1.85 -7.42 3.49
N GLY A 14 1.93 -6.15 3.06
CA GLY A 14 3.20 -5.48 2.78
C GLY A 14 3.83 -4.82 4.01
N VAL A 15 5.16 -4.83 4.08
CA VAL A 15 5.94 -4.09 5.06
C VAL A 15 6.03 -2.62 4.62
N MET A 16 5.25 -1.74 5.25
CA MET A 16 5.13 -0.34 4.82
C MET A 16 5.94 0.64 5.66
N ASP A 17 6.33 0.24 6.87
CA ASP A 17 7.10 1.06 7.81
C ASP A 17 8.48 0.43 7.98
N MET A 18 9.40 0.84 7.11
CA MET A 18 10.74 0.27 7.07
C MET A 18 11.62 0.74 8.23
N LEU A 19 11.16 1.73 9.02
CA LEU A 19 11.91 2.20 10.19
C LEU A 19 11.52 1.47 11.47
N ARG A 20 10.40 0.73 11.46
CA ARG A 20 9.90 0.08 12.67
C ARG A 20 9.56 -1.39 12.51
N PHE A 21 9.65 -1.96 11.31
CA PHE A 21 9.32 -3.37 11.06
C PHE A 21 10.05 -4.33 12.02
N HIS A 22 11.34 -4.08 12.31
CA HIS A 22 12.17 -4.92 13.18
C HIS A 22 11.73 -4.93 14.65
N LYS A 23 10.79 -4.05 15.04
CA LYS A 23 10.27 -3.96 16.42
C LYS A 23 9.05 -4.85 16.66
N PHE A 24 8.53 -5.53 15.63
CA PHE A 24 7.29 -6.30 15.73
C PHE A 24 7.50 -7.76 15.35
N THR A 25 7.03 -8.67 16.20
CA THR A 25 6.93 -10.11 15.90
C THR A 25 8.24 -10.68 15.32
N ILE A 26 8.19 -11.35 14.16
CA ILE A 26 9.36 -11.93 13.48
C ILE A 26 10.10 -10.92 12.58
N GLY A 27 9.65 -9.66 12.52
CA GLY A 27 10.19 -8.65 11.61
C GLY A 27 11.69 -8.39 11.79
N ARG A 28 12.25 -8.63 13.00
CA ARG A 28 13.70 -8.54 13.26
C ARG A 28 14.52 -9.47 12.36
N ALA A 29 13.98 -10.63 11.96
CA ALA A 29 14.67 -11.57 11.09
C ALA A 29 14.96 -11.01 9.69
N TRP A 30 14.19 -10.01 9.22
CA TRP A 30 14.38 -9.41 7.90
C TRP A 30 15.39 -8.28 7.87
N ALA A 31 16.01 -7.94 9.00
CA ALA A 31 17.07 -6.95 9.05
C ALA A 31 18.30 -7.37 8.22
N CYS A 32 18.50 -8.68 7.98
CA CYS A 32 19.57 -9.15 7.09
C CYS A 32 19.38 -8.69 5.63
N ASP A 33 18.14 -8.52 5.18
CA ASP A 33 17.82 -8.14 3.82
C ASP A 33 17.61 -6.63 3.67
N PHE A 34 16.95 -6.01 4.66
CA PHE A 34 16.59 -4.59 4.59
C PHE A 34 17.58 -3.67 5.30
N GLY A 35 18.35 -4.18 6.26
CA GLY A 35 19.00 -3.39 7.29
C GLY A 35 18.04 -3.02 8.44
N CYS A 36 18.53 -2.27 9.41
CA CYS A 36 17.88 -1.86 10.63
C CYS A 36 18.07 -0.36 10.84
N SER A 37 16.99 0.37 11.08
CA SER A 37 17.07 1.82 11.30
C SER A 37 17.73 2.24 12.63
N GLU A 38 18.16 1.27 13.43
CA GLU A 38 18.97 1.52 14.63
C GLU A 38 20.43 1.87 14.24
N GLU A 39 20.86 1.49 13.04
CA GLU A 39 22.14 1.86 12.46
C GLU A 39 21.97 3.07 11.52
N GLU A 40 22.80 4.10 11.69
CA GLU A 40 22.64 5.37 10.97
C GLU A 40 22.81 5.22 9.45
N GLU A 41 23.79 4.42 9.03
CA GLU A 41 24.03 4.16 7.60
C GLU A 41 22.81 3.50 6.97
N GLU A 42 22.25 2.50 7.64
CA GLU A 42 21.14 1.71 7.13
C GLU A 42 19.84 2.52 7.13
N PHE A 43 19.61 3.32 8.18
CA PHE A 43 18.53 4.31 8.23
C PHE A 43 18.50 5.19 6.98
N ARG A 44 19.67 5.66 6.51
CA ARG A 44 19.77 6.57 5.34
C ARG A 44 19.28 5.93 4.04
N TRP A 45 19.36 4.61 3.86
CA TRP A 45 18.72 3.97 2.70
C TRP A 45 17.25 3.65 2.95
N LEU A 46 16.90 3.18 4.16
CA LEU A 46 15.52 2.83 4.51
C LEU A 46 14.56 4.02 4.35
N ILE A 47 14.97 5.21 4.82
CA ILE A 47 14.14 6.41 4.75
C ILE A 47 13.82 6.85 3.31
N LYS A 48 14.68 6.52 2.33
CA LYS A 48 14.50 6.94 0.93
C LYS A 48 13.34 6.22 0.25
N TYR A 49 13.03 4.99 0.67
CA TYR A 49 12.00 4.18 0.01
C TYR A 49 10.87 3.74 0.93
N SER A 50 11.00 3.88 2.25
CA SER A 50 9.96 3.45 3.18
C SER A 50 8.59 3.98 2.75
N PRO A 51 7.62 3.11 2.44
CA PRO A 51 6.33 3.53 1.87
C PRO A 51 5.61 4.57 2.73
N LEU A 52 5.50 4.30 4.04
CA LEU A 52 4.88 5.20 5.01
C LEU A 52 5.48 6.61 5.00
N HIS A 53 6.79 6.72 4.83
CA HIS A 53 7.52 7.98 4.94
C HIS A 53 7.68 8.73 3.61
N ASN A 54 7.23 8.14 2.49
CA ASN A 54 7.43 8.70 1.15
C ASN A 54 6.13 8.93 0.38
N VAL A 55 4.99 8.98 1.07
CA VAL A 55 3.74 9.46 0.50
C VAL A 55 3.86 10.96 0.25
N ARG A 56 3.80 11.36 -1.02
CA ARG A 56 3.85 12.76 -1.46
C ARG A 56 2.84 12.99 -2.56
N ARG A 57 2.27 14.21 -2.62
CA ARG A 57 1.31 14.62 -3.63
C ARG A 57 2.01 14.77 -4.99
N PRO A 58 1.69 13.94 -6.00
CA PRO A 58 2.38 13.99 -7.28
C PRO A 58 2.07 15.28 -8.06
N TRP A 59 0.93 15.92 -7.78
CA TRP A 59 0.52 17.17 -8.42
C TRP A 59 1.24 18.43 -7.94
N GLU A 60 1.95 18.37 -6.80
CA GLU A 60 2.71 19.51 -6.28
C GLU A 60 4.11 19.61 -6.90
N LYS A 61 4.64 18.51 -7.44
CA LYS A 61 5.90 18.53 -8.17
C LYS A 61 5.59 19.01 -9.58
N GLY A 62 5.84 20.30 -9.82
CA GLY A 62 5.53 21.02 -11.06
C GLY A 62 5.73 20.20 -12.34
N ALA A 63 4.83 20.44 -13.30
CA ALA A 63 4.60 19.78 -14.58
C ALA A 63 5.81 19.73 -15.55
N GLY A 64 6.96 19.21 -15.10
CA GLY A 64 8.22 19.15 -15.83
C GLY A 64 8.46 17.84 -16.59
N GLY A 65 7.42 17.10 -16.95
CA GLY A 65 7.59 15.84 -17.67
C GLY A 65 6.26 15.21 -18.02
N ASP A 66 5.71 15.66 -19.14
CA ASP A 66 4.52 15.14 -19.80
C ASP A 66 3.18 15.65 -19.22
N GLN A 67 2.61 16.69 -19.86
CA GLN A 67 1.27 17.24 -19.57
C GLN A 67 0.15 16.19 -19.72
N HIS A 68 0.45 15.01 -20.28
CA HIS A 68 -0.51 13.93 -20.51
C HIS A 68 -0.56 12.89 -19.38
N ARG A 69 0.35 12.95 -18.38
CA ARG A 69 0.34 12.00 -17.26
C ARG A 69 -0.54 12.49 -16.12
N ARG A 70 -1.57 11.70 -15.78
CA ARG A 70 -2.40 11.91 -14.59
C ARG A 70 -1.50 12.03 -13.36
N GLN A 71 -1.51 13.20 -12.73
CA GLN A 71 -0.74 13.49 -11.52
C GLN A 71 -1.56 13.13 -10.28
N GLN A 72 -1.98 11.87 -10.16
CA GLN A 72 -2.61 11.32 -8.95
C GLN A 72 -2.15 9.89 -8.73
N TYR A 73 -2.33 9.35 -7.53
CA TYR A 73 -2.08 7.93 -7.26
C TYR A 73 -3.07 7.05 -8.03
N PRO A 74 -2.65 5.83 -8.43
CA PRO A 74 -3.57 4.86 -8.98
C PRO A 74 -4.64 4.48 -7.94
N PRO A 75 -5.79 3.96 -8.38
CA PRO A 75 -6.72 3.23 -7.53
C PRO A 75 -5.92 2.18 -6.73
N THR A 76 -5.98 2.28 -5.40
CA THR A 76 -5.13 1.50 -4.50
C THR A 76 -5.98 0.71 -3.54
N MET A 77 -5.79 -0.61 -3.52
CA MET A 77 -6.34 -1.49 -2.50
C MET A 77 -5.20 -2.12 -1.71
N LEU A 78 -5.23 -1.93 -0.39
CA LEU A 78 -4.31 -2.56 0.55
C LEU A 78 -5.00 -3.75 1.22
N LEU A 79 -4.37 -4.91 1.20
CA LEU A 79 -4.95 -6.16 1.73
C LEU A 79 -4.15 -6.61 2.94
N THR A 80 -4.84 -6.93 4.03
CA THR A 80 -4.25 -7.43 5.27
C THR A 80 -5.28 -8.26 6.03
N ALA A 81 -4.86 -8.92 7.11
CA ALA A 81 -5.72 -9.71 7.97
C ALA A 81 -5.57 -9.22 9.42
N ASP A 82 -6.66 -9.22 10.20
CA ASP A 82 -6.67 -8.62 11.54
C ASP A 82 -5.77 -9.32 12.58
N HIS A 83 -5.40 -10.59 12.36
CA HIS A 83 -4.50 -11.37 13.21
C HIS A 83 -3.24 -11.82 12.46
N ASP A 84 -2.76 -11.04 11.50
CA ASP A 84 -1.47 -11.31 10.84
C ASP A 84 -0.31 -11.10 11.83
N ASP A 85 0.33 -12.20 12.23
CA ASP A 85 1.44 -12.24 13.18
C ASP A 85 2.82 -12.27 12.50
N ARG A 86 2.87 -12.33 11.17
CA ARG A 86 4.12 -12.28 10.41
C ARG A 86 4.38 -10.86 9.93
N VAL A 87 3.43 -10.23 9.25
CA VAL A 87 3.49 -8.81 8.89
C VAL A 87 2.34 -8.10 9.60
N VAL A 88 2.66 -7.49 10.74
CA VAL A 88 1.63 -6.88 11.59
C VAL A 88 0.76 -5.87 10.81
N PRO A 89 -0.58 -5.87 10.99
CA PRO A 89 -1.49 -5.07 10.16
C PRO A 89 -1.28 -3.57 10.29
N SER A 90 -0.62 -3.13 11.37
CA SER A 90 -0.25 -1.73 11.59
C SER A 90 0.55 -1.13 10.42
N HIS A 91 1.31 -1.94 9.67
CA HIS A 91 1.94 -1.50 8.42
C HIS A 91 0.93 -0.99 7.40
N THR A 92 -0.06 -1.82 7.06
CA THR A 92 -1.14 -1.46 6.13
C THR A 92 -1.98 -0.31 6.68
N LEU A 93 -2.35 -0.36 7.96
CA LEU A 93 -3.23 0.65 8.56
C LEU A 93 -2.58 2.04 8.61
N LYS A 94 -1.31 2.13 9.04
CA LYS A 94 -0.57 3.41 9.05
C LYS A 94 -0.40 3.95 7.64
N PHE A 95 -0.05 3.09 6.68
CA PHE A 95 0.13 3.50 5.30
C PHE A 95 -1.17 3.99 4.66
N LEU A 96 -2.29 3.28 4.89
CA LEU A 96 -3.62 3.72 4.47
C LEU A 96 -3.94 5.12 5.02
N ALA A 97 -3.79 5.30 6.33
CA ALA A 97 -4.08 6.56 7.00
C ALA A 97 -3.21 7.70 6.46
N THR A 98 -1.92 7.46 6.24
CA THR A 98 -1.01 8.46 5.65
C THR A 98 -1.39 8.79 4.20
N MET A 99 -1.72 7.79 3.37
CA MET A 99 -2.19 8.03 2.01
C MET A 99 -3.46 8.87 1.98
N GLN A 100 -4.49 8.47 2.74
CA GLN A 100 -5.76 9.18 2.79
C GLN A 100 -5.60 10.59 3.36
N HIS A 101 -4.78 10.76 4.40
CA HIS A 101 -4.49 12.08 4.95
C HIS A 101 -3.80 12.97 3.91
N VAL A 102 -2.63 12.56 3.41
CA VAL A 102 -1.79 13.37 2.51
C VAL A 102 -2.49 13.66 1.19
N LEU A 103 -3.18 12.66 0.63
CA LEU A 103 -3.73 12.75 -0.72
C LEU A 103 -5.19 13.20 -0.74
N CYS A 104 -5.97 13.03 0.32
CA CYS A 104 -7.41 13.29 0.28
C CYS A 104 -7.84 14.32 1.33
N THR A 105 -7.70 14.02 2.63
CA THR A 105 -8.38 14.78 3.68
C THR A 105 -7.64 16.04 4.14
N SER A 106 -6.36 16.20 3.80
CA SER A 106 -5.57 17.40 4.12
C SER A 106 -5.66 18.51 3.06
N VAL A 107 -6.51 18.35 2.04
CA VAL A 107 -6.74 19.31 0.95
C VAL A 107 -8.25 19.41 0.70
N GLU A 108 -8.81 20.61 0.67
CA GLU A 108 -10.27 20.78 0.48
C GLU A 108 -10.78 20.27 -0.89
N GLN A 109 -10.00 20.51 -1.95
CA GLN A 109 -10.34 20.09 -3.32
C GLN A 109 -9.22 19.22 -3.88
N SER A 110 -9.08 18.01 -3.33
CA SER A 110 -8.03 17.11 -3.79
C SER A 110 -8.22 16.67 -5.26
N PRO A 111 -7.16 16.74 -6.10
CA PRO A 111 -7.15 16.09 -7.42
C PRO A 111 -7.16 14.55 -7.36
N GLN A 112 -6.96 13.96 -6.18
CA GLN A 112 -7.00 12.52 -5.97
C GLN A 112 -8.46 12.03 -5.97
N THR A 113 -8.90 11.55 -7.13
CA THR A 113 -10.26 10.99 -7.30
C THR A 113 -10.26 9.46 -7.26
N ASN A 114 -9.13 8.84 -7.60
CA ASN A 114 -9.00 7.39 -7.52
C ASN A 114 -9.09 6.90 -6.07
N PRO A 115 -9.85 5.81 -5.80
CA PRO A 115 -10.07 5.31 -4.45
C PRO A 115 -8.79 4.75 -3.83
N ILE A 116 -8.60 5.01 -2.54
CA ILE A 116 -7.53 4.45 -1.71
C ILE A 116 -8.21 3.77 -0.52
N VAL A 117 -8.26 2.45 -0.55
CA VAL A 117 -9.04 1.63 0.39
C VAL A 117 -8.21 0.48 0.94
N ALA A 118 -8.68 -0.14 2.03
CA ALA A 118 -8.15 -1.41 2.50
C ALA A 118 -9.24 -2.46 2.61
N ARG A 119 -8.87 -3.70 2.27
CA ARG A 119 -9.64 -4.91 2.53
C ARG A 119 -8.99 -5.63 3.70
N ILE A 120 -9.68 -5.65 4.84
CA ILE A 120 -9.19 -6.26 6.07
C ILE A 120 -9.97 -7.54 6.31
N ASP A 121 -9.31 -8.70 6.13
CA ASP A 121 -9.92 -9.99 6.43
C ASP A 121 -10.00 -10.19 7.94
N ARG A 122 -11.18 -10.58 8.43
CA ARG A 122 -11.46 -10.75 9.86
C ARG A 122 -11.31 -12.21 10.27
N LYS A 123 -10.76 -12.47 11.45
CA LYS A 123 -10.47 -13.85 11.91
C LYS A 123 -9.56 -14.57 10.90
N SER A 124 -8.50 -13.90 10.47
CA SER A 124 -7.48 -14.45 9.56
C SER A 124 -6.10 -13.98 9.96
N GLY A 125 -5.09 -14.80 9.71
CA GLY A 125 -3.67 -14.46 9.85
C GLY A 125 -2.97 -14.26 8.51
N HIS A 126 -1.66 -14.46 8.48
CA HIS A 126 -0.82 -14.12 7.33
C HIS A 126 -1.18 -14.83 6.01
N GLY A 127 -1.78 -16.02 6.07
CA GLY A 127 -2.20 -16.74 4.87
C GLY A 127 -2.32 -18.25 5.05
N CYS A 128 -1.46 -18.84 5.89
CA CYS A 128 -1.54 -20.26 6.21
C CYS A 128 -2.83 -20.58 6.97
N GLY A 129 -3.52 -21.65 6.58
CA GLY A 129 -4.76 -22.09 7.23
C GLY A 129 -6.02 -21.31 6.85
N ARG A 130 -5.97 -20.42 5.85
CA ARG A 130 -7.18 -19.77 5.32
C ARG A 130 -8.03 -20.78 4.56
N SER A 131 -9.36 -20.70 4.74
CA SER A 131 -10.29 -21.53 3.98
C SER A 131 -10.25 -21.17 2.50
N THR A 132 -10.47 -22.15 1.63
CA THR A 132 -10.56 -21.95 0.17
C THR A 132 -11.56 -20.85 -0.18
N GLN A 133 -12.69 -20.78 0.54
CA GLN A 133 -13.68 -19.72 0.33
C GLN A 133 -13.09 -18.32 0.56
N LYS A 134 -12.35 -18.09 1.65
CA LYS A 134 -11.73 -16.79 1.91
C LYS A 134 -10.71 -16.40 0.85
N ILE A 135 -10.01 -17.38 0.28
CA ILE A 135 -9.07 -17.17 -0.82
C ILE A 135 -9.82 -16.74 -2.09
N ILE A 136 -10.93 -17.42 -2.40
CA ILE A 136 -11.79 -17.07 -3.54
C ILE A 136 -12.38 -15.67 -3.36
N ASP A 137 -12.91 -15.35 -2.18
CA ASP A 137 -13.52 -14.04 -1.90
C ASP A 137 -12.48 -12.91 -2.04
N GLU A 138 -11.26 -13.11 -1.53
CA GLU A 138 -10.18 -12.13 -1.72
C GLU A 138 -9.80 -11.95 -3.18
N ALA A 139 -9.74 -13.05 -3.93
CA ALA A 139 -9.46 -13.01 -5.36
C ALA A 139 -10.58 -12.30 -6.14
N ALA A 140 -11.84 -12.57 -5.81
CA ALA A 140 -12.98 -11.92 -6.42
C ALA A 140 -12.94 -10.40 -6.17
N ASP A 141 -12.75 -9.98 -4.91
CA ASP A 141 -12.71 -8.55 -4.54
C ASP A 141 -11.58 -7.80 -5.25
N ARG A 142 -10.37 -8.37 -5.28
CA ARG A 142 -9.21 -7.70 -5.89
C ARG A 142 -9.35 -7.58 -7.42
N TYR A 143 -9.86 -8.62 -8.09
CA TYR A 143 -10.07 -8.59 -9.54
C TYR A 143 -11.25 -7.69 -9.92
N ALA A 144 -12.35 -7.71 -9.16
CA ALA A 144 -13.47 -6.81 -9.37
C ALA A 144 -13.05 -5.34 -9.21
N PHE A 145 -12.27 -5.02 -8.17
CA PHE A 145 -11.71 -3.69 -7.98
C PHE A 145 -10.80 -3.28 -9.15
N ALA A 146 -9.87 -4.14 -9.55
CA ALA A 146 -8.98 -3.86 -10.67
C ALA A 146 -9.75 -3.66 -11.98
N ALA A 147 -10.69 -4.55 -12.31
CA ALA A 147 -11.51 -4.45 -13.52
C ALA A 147 -12.34 -3.16 -13.54
N LYS A 148 -13.02 -2.84 -12.43
CA LYS A 148 -13.84 -1.63 -12.31
C LYS A 148 -13.01 -0.36 -12.47
N THR A 149 -11.85 -0.31 -11.81
CA THR A 149 -11.01 0.89 -11.76
C THR A 149 -10.22 1.13 -13.05
N MET A 150 -9.90 0.06 -13.79
CA MET A 150 -9.24 0.13 -15.09
C MET A 150 -10.21 0.20 -16.27
N GLY A 151 -11.52 0.11 -16.04
CA GLY A 151 -12.53 0.16 -17.11
C GLY A 151 -12.56 -1.10 -17.99
N VAL A 152 -12.19 -2.25 -17.44
CA VAL A 152 -12.20 -3.53 -18.17
C VAL A 152 -13.63 -4.08 -18.20
N SER A 153 -14.05 -4.55 -19.38
CA SER A 153 -15.36 -5.17 -19.58
C SER A 153 -15.29 -6.69 -19.46
N TRP A 154 -16.37 -7.30 -18.99
CA TRP A 154 -16.53 -8.76 -18.96
C TRP A 154 -16.78 -9.31 -20.37
N ILE A 155 -16.32 -10.54 -20.61
CA ILE A 155 -16.55 -11.28 -21.86
C ILE A 155 -17.06 -12.67 -21.45
N ASP A 156 -18.27 -13.00 -21.87
CA ASP A 156 -18.91 -14.31 -21.65
C ASP A 156 -18.34 -15.41 -22.56
#